data_AF-A0A3D3CPC9-F1
#
_entry.id   AF-A0A3D3CPC9-F1
#
_cell.length_a   1.000
_cell.length_b   1.000
_cell.length_c   1.000
_cell.angle_alpha   90.00
_cell.angle_beta   90.00
_cell.angle_gamma   90.00
#
_symmetry.space_group_name_H-M   'P 1'
#
loop_
_entity.id
_entity.type
_entity.pdbx_description
1 polymer ?
#
loop_
_entity_poly.entity_id
_entity_poly.type
_entity_poly.pdbx_seq_one_letter_code
_entity_poly.pdbx_strand_id
1 'polypeptide(L)'
;RPRQSGVNAITILENDHLLTARLTDGNCEIMMAVKSGRAIRFPEENVRPTGRGAIGVSGIEVDDSQDEVIGMICVNKDDKSKTVLVVSENGYGKRTLVDEYRVTNRGGKGIKTIQVTDKTGKLVGILDVTEKEDLMITCKSGITIRMPVNGISELGRATQGVKLIRLDEGDGIAAITQLDEESTIEEAREGEGPVTGVLPAEPSPE
;
A
#
# COMPACT_ATOMS: atom_id res chain seq x y z
N ARG A 1 28.44 8.92 1.60
CA ARG A 1 28.38 7.73 2.48
C ARG A 1 27.16 7.85 3.38
N PRO A 2 26.28 6.85 3.47
CA PRO A 2 25.21 6.82 4.45
C PRO A 2 25.81 6.95 5.86
N ARG A 3 25.19 7.76 6.73
CA ARG A 3 25.60 7.87 8.13
C ARG A 3 24.93 6.73 8.91
N GLN A 4 25.61 6.18 9.91
CA GLN A 4 25.02 5.16 10.79
C GLN A 4 23.76 5.66 11.51
N SER A 5 23.69 6.97 11.82
CA SER A 5 22.53 7.59 12.45
C SER A 5 21.36 7.88 11.49
N GLY A 6 21.45 7.46 10.23
CA GLY A 6 20.47 7.81 9.21
C GLY A 6 20.58 9.26 8.74
N VAL A 7 19.68 9.63 7.84
CA VAL A 7 19.56 10.99 7.30
C VAL A 7 18.09 11.34 7.13
N ASN A 8 17.73 12.60 7.33
CA ASN A 8 16.39 13.06 7.01
C ASN A 8 16.16 12.99 5.49
N ALA A 9 15.10 12.30 5.07
CA ALA A 9 14.72 12.10 3.68
C ALA A 9 13.60 13.05 3.23
N ILE A 10 12.71 13.45 4.15
CA ILE A 10 11.58 14.35 3.92
C ILE A 10 11.15 14.97 5.26
N THR A 11 10.76 16.24 5.25
CA THR A 11 10.17 16.87 6.44
C THR A 11 8.71 16.42 6.57
N ILE A 12 8.39 15.68 7.64
CA ILE A 12 7.04 15.22 7.97
C ILE A 12 6.43 16.17 9.00
N LEU A 13 5.18 16.60 8.77
CA LEU A 13 4.46 17.48 9.69
C LEU A 13 3.92 16.70 10.90
N GLU A 14 3.55 17.44 11.95
CA GLU A 14 2.91 16.84 13.11
C GLU A 14 1.62 16.10 12.72
N ASN A 15 1.44 14.89 13.24
CA ASN A 15 0.34 13.95 12.92
C ASN A 15 0.35 13.36 11.51
N ASP A 16 1.41 13.58 10.71
CA ASP A 16 1.59 12.95 9.42
C ASP A 16 2.61 11.80 9.51
N HIS A 17 2.52 10.85 8.58
CA HIS A 17 3.38 9.65 8.56
C HIS A 17 3.76 9.29 7.13
N LEU A 18 5.03 8.89 6.94
CA LEU A 18 5.48 8.37 5.66
C LEU A 18 4.94 6.94 5.48
N LEU A 19 4.06 6.76 4.49
CA LEU A 19 3.46 5.45 4.20
C LEU A 19 4.33 4.57 3.29
N THR A 20 4.91 5.15 2.25
CA THR A 20 5.58 4.38 1.20
C THR A 20 6.66 5.20 0.52
N ALA A 21 7.78 4.55 0.17
CA ALA A 21 8.79 5.05 -0.75
C ALA A 21 8.93 4.10 -1.93
N ARG A 22 9.05 4.67 -3.14
CA ARG A 22 9.28 3.94 -4.39
C ARG A 22 10.32 4.68 -5.21
N LEU A 23 11.14 3.94 -5.94
CA LEU A 23 12.02 4.48 -6.96
C LEU A 23 11.24 4.58 -8.27
N THR A 24 11.41 5.70 -8.96
CA THR A 24 10.82 5.95 -10.27
C THR A 24 11.92 6.33 -11.26
N ASP A 25 11.61 6.23 -12.56
CA ASP A 25 12.56 6.36 -13.67
C ASP A 25 12.31 7.57 -14.59
N GLY A 26 11.34 8.43 -14.25
CA GLY A 26 10.89 9.56 -15.06
C GLY A 26 9.70 9.25 -15.97
N ASN A 27 9.33 7.98 -16.14
CA ASN A 27 8.22 7.53 -16.99
C ASN A 27 7.07 6.88 -16.20
N CYS A 28 7.14 6.93 -14.86
CA CYS A 28 6.13 6.35 -13.99
C CYS A 28 4.93 7.29 -13.84
N GLU A 29 3.77 6.70 -13.61
CA GLU A 29 2.59 7.40 -13.13
C GLU A 29 2.33 7.00 -11.68
N ILE A 30 2.04 8.00 -10.86
CA ILE A 30 1.77 7.81 -9.44
C ILE A 30 0.28 7.59 -9.26
N MET A 31 -0.06 6.50 -8.56
CA MET A 31 -1.42 6.27 -8.09
C MET A 31 -1.46 6.25 -6.58
N MET A 32 -2.42 6.98 -6.01
CA MET A 32 -2.68 6.95 -4.57
C MET A 32 -4.16 6.70 -4.34
N ALA A 33 -4.47 6.01 -3.25
CA ALA A 33 -5.84 5.77 -2.84
C ALA A 33 -6.09 6.22 -1.41
N VAL A 34 -7.34 6.59 -1.13
CA VAL A 34 -7.79 7.09 0.17
C VAL A 34 -8.87 6.18 0.76
N LYS A 35 -9.03 6.18 2.09
CA LYS A 35 -9.99 5.34 2.84
C LYS A 35 -11.41 5.41 2.31
N SER A 36 -11.82 6.58 1.81
CA SER A 36 -13.14 6.83 1.22
C SER A 36 -13.43 6.04 -0.07
N GLY A 37 -12.45 5.32 -0.62
CA GLY A 37 -12.62 4.47 -1.81
C GLY A 37 -12.37 5.19 -3.13
N ARG A 38 -11.54 6.23 -3.09
CA ARG A 38 -11.13 7.01 -4.26
C ARG A 38 -9.65 6.82 -4.53
N ALA A 39 -9.27 6.96 -5.79
CA ALA A 39 -7.88 6.92 -6.22
C ALA A 39 -7.61 8.04 -7.22
N ILE A 40 -6.39 8.57 -7.19
CA ILE A 40 -5.88 9.51 -8.18
C ILE A 40 -4.79 8.81 -8.99
N ARG A 41 -4.63 9.21 -10.25
CA ARG A 41 -3.52 8.81 -11.13
C ARG A 41 -2.98 10.05 -11.83
N PHE A 42 -1.69 10.30 -11.75
CA PHE A 42 -1.03 11.40 -12.47
C PHE A 42 0.43 11.07 -12.84
N PRO A 43 0.95 11.62 -13.94
CA PRO A 43 2.36 11.49 -14.32
C PRO A 43 3.31 12.04 -13.27
N GLU A 44 4.43 11.35 -13.00
CA GLU A 44 5.40 11.82 -12.01
C GLU A 44 6.03 13.18 -12.36
N GLU A 45 6.09 13.53 -13.65
CA GLU A 45 6.56 14.84 -14.14
C GLU A 45 5.79 16.03 -13.56
N ASN A 46 4.55 15.81 -13.07
CA ASN A 46 3.77 16.83 -12.37
C ASN A 46 4.31 17.16 -10.96
N VAL A 47 5.33 16.44 -10.51
CA VAL A 47 6.05 16.66 -9.26
C VAL A 47 7.49 17.02 -9.59
N ARG A 48 7.88 18.26 -9.32
CA ARG A 48 9.27 18.69 -9.52
C ARG A 48 10.20 17.97 -8.53
N PRO A 49 11.42 17.59 -8.94
CA PRO A 49 12.44 17.11 -8.01
C PRO A 49 12.76 18.17 -6.95
N THR A 50 12.84 17.75 -5.69
CA THR A 50 13.20 18.63 -4.56
C THR A 50 14.25 17.98 -3.67
N GLY A 51 14.99 18.79 -2.90
CA GLY A 51 15.92 18.27 -1.90
C GLY A 51 15.21 17.65 -0.69
N ARG A 52 15.95 16.86 0.09
CA ARG A 52 15.46 16.09 1.26
C ARG A 52 14.83 16.91 2.39
N GLY A 53 15.11 18.21 2.46
CA GLY A 53 14.53 19.10 3.48
C GLY A 53 13.13 19.62 3.13
N ALA A 54 12.60 19.28 1.95
CA ALA A 54 11.28 19.71 1.53
C ALA A 54 10.16 18.96 2.28
N ILE A 55 8.99 19.59 2.34
CA ILE A 55 7.74 19.00 2.88
C ILE A 55 6.93 18.24 1.82
N GLY A 56 7.33 18.31 0.54
CA GLY A 56 6.58 17.75 -0.58
C GLY A 56 5.48 18.67 -1.13
N VAL A 57 4.60 18.10 -1.96
CA VAL A 57 3.43 18.76 -2.57
C VAL A 57 2.23 17.82 -2.50
N SER A 58 1.02 18.39 -2.45
CA SER A 58 -0.22 17.61 -2.32
C SER A 58 -0.39 16.63 -3.48
N GLY A 59 -0.62 15.36 -3.15
CA GLY A 59 -0.84 14.30 -4.13
C GLY A 59 -2.30 14.09 -4.51
N ILE A 60 -3.14 13.89 -3.50
CA ILE A 60 -4.60 13.69 -3.59
C ILE A 60 -5.29 14.54 -2.52
N GLU A 61 -6.46 15.07 -2.83
CA GLU A 61 -7.32 15.74 -1.85
C GLU A 61 -8.14 14.68 -1.10
N VAL A 62 -8.08 14.72 0.24
CA VAL A 62 -8.88 13.89 1.15
C VAL A 62 -10.23 14.55 1.42
N ASP A 63 -11.30 13.77 1.59
CA ASP A 63 -12.65 14.34 1.65
C ASP A 63 -12.98 14.99 3.02
N ASP A 64 -12.52 14.42 4.14
CA ASP A 64 -12.73 14.96 5.49
C ASP A 64 -11.64 14.50 6.49
N SER A 65 -11.77 14.88 7.77
CA SER A 65 -10.79 14.58 8.83
C SER A 65 -10.60 13.08 9.15
N GLN A 66 -11.50 12.22 8.68
CA GLN A 66 -11.44 10.76 8.86
C GLN A 66 -10.92 10.05 7.60
N ASP A 67 -10.70 10.81 6.52
CA ASP A 67 -10.14 10.29 5.28
C ASP A 67 -8.63 10.53 5.25
N GLU A 68 -7.89 9.51 4.82
CA GLU A 68 -6.44 9.55 4.73
C GLU A 68 -5.99 8.70 3.54
N VAL A 69 -4.77 8.94 3.09
CA VAL A 69 -4.12 8.11 2.08
C VAL A 69 -3.82 6.74 2.70
N ILE A 70 -4.22 5.66 2.04
CA ILE A 70 -3.98 4.29 2.52
C ILE A 70 -2.81 3.60 1.81
N GLY A 71 -2.31 4.20 0.73
CA GLY A 71 -1.22 3.62 -0.03
C GLY A 71 -0.95 4.35 -1.33
N MET A 72 0.22 4.05 -1.88
CA MET A 72 0.72 4.60 -3.14
C MET A 72 1.40 3.48 -3.94
N ILE A 73 1.13 3.45 -5.24
CA ILE A 73 1.77 2.56 -6.20
C ILE A 73 2.32 3.39 -7.36
N CYS A 74 3.38 2.88 -7.98
CA CYS A 74 3.97 3.45 -9.20
C CYS A 74 3.68 2.49 -10.35
N VAL A 75 2.95 2.96 -11.35
CA VAL A 75 2.60 2.15 -12.52
C VAL A 75 3.26 2.72 -13.75
N ASN A 76 3.75 1.86 -14.64
CA ASN A 76 4.17 2.26 -15.96
C ASN A 76 3.02 2.00 -16.93
N LYS A 77 2.61 3.03 -17.68
CA LYS A 77 1.48 2.93 -18.64
C LYS A 77 1.70 1.85 -19.72
N ASP A 78 2.96 1.54 -20.04
CA ASP A 78 3.34 0.59 -21.08
C ASP A 78 3.42 -0.85 -20.54
N ASP A 79 3.47 -1.02 -19.22
CA ASP A 79 3.42 -2.33 -18.57
C ASP A 79 1.96 -2.78 -18.36
N LYS A 80 1.50 -3.63 -19.27
CA LYS A 80 0.15 -4.22 -19.23
C LYS A 80 0.06 -5.50 -18.40
N SER A 81 1.17 -5.96 -17.80
CA SER A 81 1.17 -7.16 -16.96
C SER A 81 0.60 -6.89 -15.55
N LYS A 82 0.56 -5.62 -15.16
CA LYS A 82 0.12 -5.19 -13.82
C LYS A 82 -1.32 -4.75 -13.80
N THR A 83 -1.99 -5.11 -12.70
CA THR A 83 -3.34 -4.67 -12.37
C THR A 83 -3.34 -3.98 -11.01
N VAL A 84 -4.32 -3.11 -10.78
CA VAL A 84 -4.51 -2.45 -9.49
C VAL A 84 -5.41 -3.32 -8.63
N LEU A 85 -4.84 -3.88 -7.56
CA LEU A 85 -5.58 -4.62 -6.55
C LEU A 85 -5.94 -3.70 -5.40
N VAL A 86 -7.22 -3.71 -5.04
CA VAL A 86 -7.75 -2.97 -3.89
C VAL A 86 -8.45 -3.90 -2.93
N VAL A 87 -8.26 -3.66 -1.64
CA VAL A 87 -8.88 -4.43 -0.55
C VAL A 87 -9.50 -3.50 0.46
N SER A 88 -10.66 -3.89 0.98
CA SER A 88 -11.45 -3.18 2.00
C SER A 88 -11.44 -3.91 3.33
N GLU A 89 -11.76 -3.20 4.41
CA GLU A 89 -11.66 -3.70 5.78
C GLU A 89 -12.49 -4.95 6.07
N ASN A 90 -13.64 -5.12 5.39
CA ASN A 90 -14.53 -6.29 5.60
C ASN A 90 -14.22 -7.45 4.63
N GLY A 91 -13.01 -7.48 4.06
CA GLY A 91 -12.56 -8.61 3.23
C GLY A 91 -13.08 -8.63 1.80
N TYR A 92 -13.53 -7.49 1.27
CA TYR A 92 -13.84 -7.35 -0.16
C TYR A 92 -12.65 -6.78 -0.91
N GLY A 93 -12.44 -7.25 -2.13
CA GLY A 93 -11.42 -6.72 -3.00
C GLY A 93 -11.64 -7.12 -4.45
N LYS A 94 -10.81 -6.57 -5.32
CA LYS A 94 -10.85 -6.81 -6.77
C LYS A 94 -9.56 -6.35 -7.41
N ARG A 95 -9.31 -6.86 -8.61
CA ARG A 95 -8.31 -6.33 -9.53
C ARG A 95 -9.01 -5.44 -10.54
N THR A 96 -8.34 -4.39 -10.98
CA THR A 96 -8.82 -3.53 -12.07
C THR A 96 -7.65 -3.14 -12.94
N LEU A 97 -7.84 -3.17 -14.26
CA LEU A 97 -6.81 -2.73 -15.20
C LEU A 97 -6.40 -1.28 -14.92
N VAL A 98 -5.11 -1.00 -15.01
CA VAL A 98 -4.56 0.35 -14.82
C VAL A 98 -5.24 1.34 -15.78
N ASP A 99 -5.51 0.94 -17.02
CA ASP A 99 -6.13 1.78 -18.06
C ASP A 99 -7.56 2.23 -17.74
N GLU A 100 -8.28 1.56 -16.84
CA GLU A 100 -9.57 2.08 -16.39
C GLU A 100 -9.43 3.36 -15.58
N TYR A 101 -8.28 3.56 -14.93
CA TYR A 101 -7.98 4.76 -14.17
C TYR A 101 -7.51 5.85 -15.11
N ARG A 102 -8.41 6.74 -15.52
CA ARG A 102 -8.02 7.92 -16.30
C ARG A 102 -7.00 8.76 -15.53
N VAL A 103 -6.05 9.34 -16.26
CA VAL A 103 -5.15 10.36 -15.71
C VAL A 103 -5.95 11.60 -15.29
N THR A 104 -5.59 12.16 -14.15
CA THR A 104 -6.22 13.33 -13.54
C THR A 104 -5.15 14.31 -13.05
N ASN A 105 -5.54 15.54 -12.76
CA ASN A 105 -4.60 16.53 -12.23
C ASN A 105 -4.19 16.17 -10.79
N ARG A 106 -2.88 16.25 -10.51
CA ARG A 106 -2.34 16.10 -9.15
C ARG A 106 -3.02 17.07 -8.18
N GLY A 107 -3.29 16.61 -6.97
CA GLY A 107 -3.94 17.39 -5.92
C GLY A 107 -5.46 17.48 -6.09
N GLY A 108 -6.03 16.83 -7.10
CA GLY A 108 -7.48 16.66 -7.21
C GLY A 108 -8.01 15.57 -6.27
N LYS A 109 -9.33 15.48 -6.19
CA LYS A 109 -10.01 14.48 -5.38
C LYS A 109 -9.95 13.04 -5.89
N GLY A 110 -9.42 12.80 -7.10
CA GLY A 110 -9.43 11.49 -7.74
C GLY A 110 -10.82 10.96 -8.15
N ILE A 111 -10.87 9.69 -8.56
CA ILE A 111 -12.05 8.99 -9.06
C ILE A 111 -12.35 7.76 -8.19
N LYS A 112 -13.60 7.28 -8.19
CA LYS A 112 -13.96 6.05 -7.45
C LYS A 112 -13.10 4.86 -7.89
N THR A 113 -12.51 4.15 -6.94
CA THR A 113 -11.74 2.91 -7.15
C THR A 113 -12.45 1.67 -6.59
N ILE A 114 -13.32 1.88 -5.60
CA ILE A 114 -14.21 0.87 -5.03
C ILE A 114 -15.48 1.57 -4.53
N GLN A 115 -16.62 0.90 -4.61
CA GLN A 115 -17.85 1.39 -4.01
C GLN A 115 -17.90 1.00 -2.53
N VAL A 116 -17.47 1.93 -1.66
CA VAL A 116 -17.55 1.77 -0.20
C VAL A 116 -19.01 1.78 0.25
N THR A 117 -19.36 0.78 1.06
CA THR A 117 -20.67 0.60 1.71
C THR A 117 -20.45 -0.02 3.09
N ASP A 118 -21.48 -0.06 3.93
CA ASP A 118 -21.39 -0.72 5.25
C ASP A 118 -20.97 -2.19 5.14
N LYS A 119 -21.30 -2.84 4.02
CA LYS A 119 -20.94 -4.24 3.74
C LYS A 119 -19.46 -4.40 3.41
N THR A 120 -18.88 -3.51 2.60
CA THR A 120 -17.46 -3.59 2.20
C THR A 120 -16.54 -3.00 3.27
N GLY A 121 -17.05 -1.99 3.97
CA GLY A 121 -16.24 -1.11 4.80
C GLY A 121 -15.29 -0.25 3.97
N LYS A 122 -14.46 0.52 4.67
CA LYS A 122 -13.44 1.43 4.13
C LYS A 122 -12.33 0.69 3.38
N LEU A 123 -11.68 1.41 2.47
CA LEU A 123 -10.52 0.88 1.75
C LEU A 123 -9.31 0.80 2.70
N VAL A 124 -8.60 -0.33 2.68
CA VAL A 124 -7.42 -0.56 3.55
C VAL A 124 -6.11 -0.65 2.79
N GLY A 125 -6.15 -0.93 1.48
CA GLY A 125 -4.92 -1.11 0.72
C GLY A 125 -5.10 -1.01 -0.78
N ILE A 126 -4.01 -0.60 -1.44
CA ILE A 126 -3.84 -0.58 -2.89
C ILE A 126 -2.47 -1.18 -3.22
N LEU A 127 -2.43 -2.11 -4.18
CA LEU A 127 -1.22 -2.79 -4.64
C LEU A 127 -1.20 -2.84 -6.17
N ASP A 128 -0.02 -2.75 -6.78
CA ASP A 128 0.19 -3.09 -8.18
C ASP A 128 0.69 -4.53 -8.25
N VAL A 129 -0.14 -5.41 -8.84
CA VAL A 129 0.08 -6.85 -8.79
C VAL A 129 0.07 -7.49 -10.17
N THR A 130 0.85 -8.54 -10.33
CA THR A 130 0.81 -9.44 -11.49
C THR A 130 0.04 -10.72 -11.17
N GLU A 131 -0.40 -11.47 -12.18
CA GLU A 131 -1.16 -12.71 -11.96
C GLU A 131 -0.35 -13.84 -11.31
N LYS A 132 0.98 -13.71 -11.26
CA LYS A 132 1.89 -14.71 -10.69
C LYS A 132 2.16 -14.51 -9.20
N GLU A 133 1.77 -13.36 -8.68
CA GLU A 133 1.98 -13.02 -7.28
C GLU A 133 0.89 -13.60 -6.39
N ASP A 134 1.20 -13.65 -5.10
CA ASP A 134 0.24 -13.96 -4.05
C ASP A 134 -0.07 -12.71 -3.22
N LEU A 135 -1.29 -12.66 -2.70
CA LEU A 135 -1.75 -11.68 -1.74
C LEU A 135 -1.72 -12.31 -0.35
N MET A 136 -1.01 -11.65 0.57
CA MET A 136 -1.08 -11.92 2.00
C MET A 136 -1.98 -10.88 2.67
N ILE A 137 -3.02 -11.35 3.37
CA ILE A 137 -3.95 -10.53 4.13
C ILE A 137 -3.75 -10.82 5.61
N THR A 138 -3.52 -9.79 6.41
CA THR A 138 -3.42 -9.90 7.87
C THR A 138 -4.61 -9.22 8.52
N CYS A 139 -5.37 -9.98 9.30
CA CYS A 139 -6.51 -9.51 10.07
C CYS A 139 -6.06 -8.84 11.38
N LYS A 140 -6.93 -8.02 11.98
CA LYS A 140 -6.70 -7.39 13.29
C LYS A 140 -6.56 -8.43 14.41
N SER A 141 -7.19 -9.58 14.26
CA SER A 141 -7.01 -10.76 15.12
C SER A 141 -5.62 -11.40 15.06
N GLY A 142 -4.78 -11.03 14.08
CA GLY A 142 -3.47 -11.64 13.82
C GLY A 142 -3.51 -12.84 12.88
N ILE A 143 -4.70 -13.29 12.46
CA ILE A 143 -4.84 -14.32 11.43
C ILE A 143 -4.28 -13.79 10.10
N THR A 144 -3.43 -14.58 9.46
CA THR A 144 -2.84 -14.24 8.16
C THR A 144 -3.24 -15.28 7.11
N ILE A 145 -3.72 -14.81 5.97
CA ILE A 145 -4.24 -15.64 4.87
C ILE A 145 -3.46 -15.29 3.61
N ARG A 146 -2.90 -16.31 2.96
CA ARG A 146 -2.25 -16.20 1.65
C ARG A 146 -3.20 -16.71 0.57
N MET A 147 -3.36 -15.98 -0.53
CA MET A 147 -4.16 -16.40 -1.68
C MET A 147 -3.55 -15.94 -3.00
N PRO A 148 -3.70 -16.69 -4.09
CA PRO A 148 -3.14 -16.30 -5.38
C PRO A 148 -3.91 -15.14 -6.00
N VAL A 149 -3.17 -14.18 -6.56
CA VAL A 149 -3.74 -12.99 -7.20
C VAL A 149 -4.57 -13.37 -8.43
N ASN A 150 -4.18 -14.41 -9.19
CA ASN A 150 -4.94 -14.90 -10.34
C ASN A 150 -6.38 -15.36 -9.98
N GLY A 151 -6.63 -15.76 -8.73
CA GLY A 151 -7.94 -16.17 -8.26
C GLY A 151 -8.87 -15.01 -7.93
N ILE A 152 -8.35 -13.78 -7.92
CA ILE A 152 -9.11 -12.57 -7.59
C ILE A 152 -9.76 -12.00 -8.86
N SER A 153 -11.06 -11.72 -8.78
CA SER A 153 -11.83 -11.23 -9.91
C SER A 153 -11.33 -9.88 -10.42
N GLU A 154 -11.13 -9.79 -11.73
CA GLU A 154 -10.95 -8.53 -12.43
C GLU A 154 -12.32 -7.89 -12.69
N LEU A 155 -12.52 -6.69 -12.16
CA LEU A 155 -13.78 -5.96 -12.20
C LEU A 155 -13.52 -4.47 -12.39
N GLY A 156 -14.52 -3.77 -12.94
CA GLY A 156 -14.42 -2.34 -13.14
C GLY A 156 -14.24 -1.52 -11.85
N ARG A 157 -13.74 -0.29 -11.98
CA ARG A 157 -13.43 0.59 -10.84
C ARG A 157 -14.62 0.83 -9.90
N ALA A 158 -15.77 1.24 -10.41
CA ALA A 158 -16.91 1.67 -9.58
C ALA A 158 -17.78 0.49 -9.08
N THR A 159 -17.17 -0.65 -8.76
CA THR A 159 -17.83 -1.85 -8.24
C THR A 159 -17.47 -2.07 -6.76
N GLN A 160 -18.22 -2.92 -6.06
CA GLN A 160 -17.93 -3.30 -4.67
C GLN A 160 -16.78 -4.31 -4.55
N GLY A 161 -16.43 -4.99 -5.65
CA GLY A 161 -15.54 -6.15 -5.63
C GLY A 161 -16.23 -7.43 -5.16
N VAL A 162 -15.42 -8.46 -4.96
CA VAL A 162 -15.84 -9.78 -4.47
C VAL A 162 -15.28 -10.03 -3.08
N LYS A 163 -15.91 -10.93 -2.33
CA LYS A 163 -15.41 -11.33 -1.02
C LYS A 163 -14.15 -12.20 -1.21
N LEU A 164 -13.01 -11.72 -0.73
CA LEU A 164 -11.74 -12.44 -0.75
C LEU A 164 -11.67 -13.45 0.41
N ILE A 165 -12.05 -12.98 1.60
CA ILE A 165 -12.03 -13.78 2.83
C ILE A 165 -13.32 -13.59 3.62
N ARG A 166 -13.67 -14.59 4.43
CA ARG A 166 -14.71 -14.44 5.46
C ARG A 166 -14.00 -14.05 6.75
N LEU A 167 -14.45 -12.95 7.33
CA LEU A 167 -14.02 -12.48 8.64
C LEU A 167 -15.05 -12.92 9.68
N ASP A 168 -14.56 -13.17 10.89
CA ASP A 168 -15.41 -13.37 12.06
C ASP A 168 -16.04 -12.04 12.49
N GLU A 169 -17.09 -12.12 13.31
CA GLU A 169 -17.81 -10.94 13.76
C GLU A 169 -16.90 -10.02 14.59
N GLY A 170 -16.78 -8.76 14.16
CA GLY A 170 -15.92 -7.77 14.79
C GLY A 170 -14.44 -7.79 14.36
N ASP A 171 -14.03 -8.75 13.52
CA ASP A 171 -12.69 -8.74 12.92
C ASP A 171 -12.65 -7.87 11.64
N GLY A 172 -11.45 -7.47 11.24
CA GLY A 172 -11.22 -6.61 10.08
C GLY A 172 -9.82 -6.82 9.53
N ILE A 173 -9.60 -6.41 8.27
CA ILE A 173 -8.26 -6.41 7.70
C ILE A 173 -7.44 -5.27 8.31
N ALA A 174 -6.22 -5.61 8.78
CA ALA A 174 -5.25 -4.65 9.30
C ALA A 174 -4.21 -4.26 8.25
N ALA A 175 -3.74 -5.22 7.45
CA ALA A 175 -2.72 -5.00 6.43
C ALA A 175 -2.86 -5.97 5.26
N ILE A 176 -2.33 -5.55 4.11
CA ILE A 176 -2.15 -6.41 2.94
C ILE A 176 -0.73 -6.28 2.41
N THR A 177 -0.20 -7.36 1.88
CA THR A 177 1.16 -7.42 1.32
C THR A 177 1.15 -8.29 0.07
N GLN A 178 1.83 -7.86 -0.99
CA GLN A 178 2.08 -8.72 -2.15
C GLN A 178 3.33 -9.56 -1.93
N LEU A 179 3.31 -10.78 -2.46
CA LEU A 179 4.36 -11.76 -2.36
C LEU A 179 4.70 -12.27 -3.75
N ASP A 180 5.98 -12.25 -4.09
CA ASP A 180 6.45 -12.89 -5.32
C ASP A 180 6.34 -14.42 -5.19
N GLU A 181 6.16 -15.11 -6.31
CA GLU A 181 5.95 -16.57 -6.38
C GLU A 181 7.05 -17.36 -5.63
N GLU A 182 8.28 -16.85 -5.60
CA GLU A 182 9.45 -17.47 -4.95
C GLU A 182 9.55 -17.24 -3.43
N SER A 183 8.65 -16.45 -2.83
CA SER A 183 8.60 -16.29 -1.37
C SER A 183 7.97 -17.50 -0.69
N THR A 184 8.65 -18.64 -0.71
CA THR A 184 8.38 -19.73 0.23
C THR A 184 8.68 -19.23 1.62
N ILE A 185 7.66 -19.20 2.48
CA ILE A 185 7.85 -19.07 3.92
C ILE A 185 8.67 -20.29 4.32
N GLU A 186 9.95 -20.12 4.61
CA GLU A 186 10.72 -21.15 5.31
C GLU A 186 9.96 -21.41 6.61
N GLU A 187 9.38 -22.60 6.74
CA GLU A 187 8.84 -23.08 8.01
C GLU A 187 9.94 -22.87 9.06
N ALA A 188 9.63 -22.07 10.09
CA ALA A 188 10.51 -21.90 11.23
C ALA A 188 10.78 -23.29 11.83
N ARG A 189 11.92 -23.87 11.48
CA ARG A 189 12.39 -25.10 12.10
C ARG A 189 12.69 -24.78 13.55
N GLU A 190 11.91 -25.34 14.46
CA GLU A 190 12.25 -25.41 15.87
C GLU A 190 13.65 -26.00 16.03
N GLY A 191 14.56 -25.22 16.63
CA GLY A 191 15.82 -25.72 17.15
C GLY A 191 17.03 -24.93 16.69
N GLU A 192 17.37 -23.86 17.40
CA GLU A 192 18.72 -23.65 17.93
C GLU A 192 18.66 -22.60 19.08
N GLY A 193 19.40 -22.88 20.16
CA GLY A 193 19.23 -22.32 21.49
C GLY A 193 19.57 -20.83 21.67
N PRO A 194 19.54 -20.33 22.92
CA PRO A 194 19.52 -18.91 23.21
C PRO A 194 20.84 -18.24 22.84
N VAL A 195 20.78 -17.29 21.91
CA VAL A 195 21.86 -16.34 21.65
C VAL A 195 21.91 -15.36 22.82
N THR A 196 22.82 -15.62 23.77
CA THR A 196 23.13 -14.68 24.85
C THR A 196 24.00 -13.55 24.29
N GLY A 197 23.36 -12.53 23.73
CA GLY A 197 24.00 -11.26 23.40
C GLY A 197 24.16 -10.41 24.64
N VAL A 198 25.31 -10.50 25.31
CA VAL A 198 25.73 -9.54 26.34
C VAL A 198 25.97 -8.19 25.66
N LEU A 199 25.20 -7.18 26.06
CA LEU A 199 25.41 -5.78 25.70
C LEU A 199 26.78 -5.33 26.25
N PRO A 200 27.66 -4.72 25.43
CA PRO A 200 28.85 -4.06 25.97
C PRO A 200 28.43 -2.82 26.78
N ALA A 201 28.93 -2.72 28.01
CA ALA A 201 28.70 -1.60 28.91
C ALA A 201 29.32 -0.29 28.36
N GLU A 202 28.59 0.80 28.47
CA GLU A 202 29.08 2.15 28.18
C GLU A 202 30.16 2.57 29.20
N PRO A 203 31.24 3.24 28.79
CA PRO A 203 32.20 3.81 29.74
C PRO A 203 31.65 5.10 30.37
N SER A 204 31.74 5.19 31.70
CA SER A 204 31.40 6.37 32.49
C SER A 204 32.26 7.60 32.11
N PRO A 205 31.70 8.82 32.17
CA PRO A 205 32.47 10.05 31.98
C PRO A 205 33.27 10.40 33.24
N GLU A 206 34.52 10.86 33.03
CA GLU A 206 35.33 11.58 34.03
C GLU A 206 34.85 13.02 34.23
#